data_AF-A0A0F9JF86-F1
#
_entry.id   AF-A0A0F9JF86-F1
#
_cell.length_a   1.000
_cell.length_b   1.000
_cell.length_c   1.000
_cell.angle_alpha   90.00
_cell.angle_beta   90.00
_cell.angle_gamma   90.00
#
_symmetry.space_group_name_H-M   'P 1'
#
loop_
_entity.id
_entity.type
_entity.pdbx_description
1 polymer ?
#
loop_
_entity_poly.entity_id
_entity_poly.type
_entity_poly.pdbx_seq_one_letter_code
_entity_poly.pdbx_strand_id
1 'polypeptide(L)'
;MTKLQDAYEAMKNPPPERLARIEYRNQFYLIGAYVFAGTFLIYHGFWYIIPIFLFSSFISYAQGMTSYKKYQVIKQFVPEEKPEEFENEISPTRKRSKIINYVYGRHVSWGLAGTSVVLALFVIDPTQSRWMLMLLYPFVMLSTYFALYFGIMYWIALPIYRSKMKNEKGGKNGKSKR
;
A
#
# COMPACT_ATOMS: atom_id res chain seq x y z
N MET A 1 18.79 13.53 -22.31
CA MET A 1 18.71 12.15 -21.81
C MET A 1 17.24 11.77 -21.72
N THR A 2 16.85 10.63 -22.30
CA THR A 2 15.46 10.23 -22.45
C THR A 2 14.91 9.70 -21.13
N LYS A 3 13.73 10.16 -20.71
CA LYS A 3 13.02 9.73 -19.47
C LYS A 3 12.90 8.21 -19.29
N LEU A 4 13.02 7.45 -20.37
CA LEU A 4 13.06 5.98 -20.38
C LEU A 4 14.38 5.40 -19.84
N GLN A 5 15.51 6.05 -20.10
CA GLN A 5 16.82 5.67 -19.54
C GLN A 5 16.88 5.97 -18.04
N ASP A 6 16.37 7.12 -17.60
CA ASP A 6 16.30 7.46 -16.17
C ASP A 6 15.39 6.48 -15.40
N ALA A 7 14.28 6.05 -16.02
CA ALA A 7 13.42 5.01 -15.46
C ALA A 7 14.13 3.65 -15.38
N TYR A 8 14.92 3.30 -16.40
CA TYR A 8 15.71 2.06 -16.43
C TYR A 8 16.83 2.05 -15.39
N GLU A 9 17.55 3.16 -15.22
CA GLU A 9 18.57 3.30 -14.17
C GLU A 9 17.96 3.31 -12.76
N ALA A 10 16.81 3.95 -12.57
CA ALA A 10 16.08 3.92 -11.31
C ALA A 10 15.55 2.52 -10.94
N MET A 11 15.36 1.64 -11.94
CA MET A 11 15.01 0.22 -11.74
C MET A 11 16.25 -0.67 -11.49
N LYS A 12 17.42 -0.28 -12.03
CA LYS A 12 18.66 -1.05 -11.90
C LYS A 12 19.23 -1.02 -10.47
N ASN A 13 19.07 0.10 -9.77
CA ASN A 13 19.51 0.26 -8.37
C ASN A 13 18.39 0.86 -7.51
N PRO A 14 17.36 0.08 -7.15
CA PRO A 14 16.33 0.56 -6.23
C PRO A 14 16.98 0.85 -4.87
N PRO A 15 16.63 1.97 -4.20
CA PRO A 15 17.21 2.30 -2.91
C PRO A 15 17.02 1.14 -1.92
N PRO A 16 18.02 0.86 -1.06
CA PRO A 16 18.05 -0.33 -0.20
C PRO A 16 16.83 -0.45 0.71
N GLU A 17 16.24 0.68 1.09
CA GLU A 17 14.98 0.72 1.85
C GLU A 17 13.80 0.11 1.09
N ARG A 18 13.73 0.30 -0.23
CA ARG A 18 12.68 -0.27 -1.07
C ARG A 18 12.83 -1.77 -1.19
N LEU A 19 14.05 -2.26 -1.39
CA LEU A 19 14.32 -3.70 -1.44
C LEU A 19 13.92 -4.36 -0.12
N ALA A 20 14.36 -3.82 1.02
CA ALA A 20 14.01 -4.34 2.33
C ALA A 20 12.50 -4.26 2.63
N ARG A 21 11.83 -3.20 2.18
CA ARG A 21 10.36 -3.06 2.31
C ARG A 21 9.62 -4.10 1.48
N ILE A 22 10.06 -4.33 0.24
CA ILE A 22 9.46 -5.33 -0.66
C ILE A 22 9.68 -6.72 -0.09
N GLU A 23 10.88 -7.03 0.40
CA GLU A 23 11.22 -8.31 1.03
C GLU A 23 10.31 -8.58 2.23
N TYR A 24 10.20 -7.62 3.16
CA TYR A 24 9.28 -7.72 4.31
C TYR A 24 7.83 -7.94 3.88
N ARG A 25 7.35 -7.16 2.90
CA ARG A 25 5.97 -7.25 2.42
C ARG A 25 5.70 -8.59 1.74
N ASN A 26 6.65 -9.11 0.98
CA ASN A 26 6.55 -10.41 0.33
C ASN A 26 6.49 -11.54 1.36
N GLN A 27 7.34 -11.49 2.39
CA GLN A 27 7.30 -12.45 3.50
C GLN A 27 5.95 -12.45 4.22
N PHE A 28 5.34 -11.27 4.42
CA PHE A 28 4.00 -11.17 5.01
C PHE A 28 2.91 -11.78 4.10
N TYR A 29 2.99 -11.55 2.79
CA TYR A 29 2.06 -12.18 1.84
C TYR A 29 2.21 -13.70 1.78
N LEU A 30 3.44 -14.21 1.86
CA LEU A 30 3.70 -15.65 1.94
C LEU A 30 3.08 -16.27 3.19
N ILE A 31 3.22 -15.63 4.36
CA ILE A 31 2.54 -16.08 5.58
C ILE A 31 1.03 -16.12 5.36
N GLY A 32 0.44 -15.06 4.79
CA GLY A 32 -0.99 -15.02 4.49
C GLY A 32 -1.45 -16.13 3.55
N ALA A 33 -0.67 -16.43 2.50
CA ALA A 33 -0.94 -17.50 1.56
C ALA A 33 -0.85 -18.89 2.23
N TYR A 34 0.17 -19.12 3.08
CA TYR A 34 0.29 -20.37 3.83
C TYR A 34 -0.84 -20.55 4.83
N VAL A 35 -1.22 -19.49 5.55
CA VAL A 35 -2.38 -19.51 6.47
C VAL A 35 -3.65 -19.87 5.71
N PHE A 36 -3.92 -19.21 4.59
CA PHE A 36 -5.10 -19.50 3.78
C PHE A 36 -5.11 -20.95 3.27
N ALA A 37 -4.02 -21.39 2.64
CA ALA A 37 -3.90 -22.75 2.11
C ALA A 37 -4.00 -23.81 3.21
N GLY A 38 -3.35 -23.57 4.35
CA GLY A 38 -3.40 -24.46 5.52
C GLY A 38 -4.81 -24.56 6.11
N THR A 39 -5.49 -23.44 6.32
CA THR A 39 -6.88 -23.43 6.80
C THR A 39 -7.81 -24.14 5.81
N PHE A 40 -7.64 -23.90 4.51
CA PHE A 40 -8.44 -24.56 3.46
C PHE A 40 -8.25 -26.09 3.46
N LEU A 41 -7.01 -26.56 3.57
CA LEU A 41 -6.71 -28.00 3.61
C LEU A 41 -7.23 -28.67 4.89
N ILE A 42 -7.09 -28.00 6.04
CA ILE A 42 -7.65 -28.50 7.31
C ILE A 42 -9.17 -28.60 7.22
N TYR A 43 -9.84 -27.60 6.65
CA TYR A 43 -11.28 -27.61 6.42
C TYR A 43 -11.74 -28.79 5.55
N HIS A 44 -10.92 -29.19 4.57
CA HIS A 44 -11.17 -30.37 3.73
C HIS A 44 -10.76 -31.71 4.37
N GLY A 45 -10.40 -31.73 5.66
CA GLY A 45 -10.15 -32.96 6.42
C GLY A 45 -8.70 -33.45 6.41
N PHE A 46 -7.76 -32.65 5.91
CA PHE A 46 -6.33 -33.00 5.91
C PHE A 46 -5.65 -32.66 7.24
N TRP A 47 -6.14 -33.22 8.34
CA TRP A 47 -5.67 -32.94 9.71
C TRP A 47 -4.19 -33.25 9.96
N TYR A 48 -3.62 -34.20 9.22
CA TYR A 48 -2.20 -34.56 9.31
C TYR A 48 -1.25 -33.45 8.82
N ILE A 49 -1.77 -32.42 8.14
CA ILE A 49 -0.99 -31.27 7.69
C ILE A 49 -0.77 -30.26 8.84
N ILE A 50 -1.52 -30.34 9.94
CA ILE A 50 -1.44 -29.39 11.06
C ILE A 50 0.00 -29.19 11.60
N PRO A 51 0.80 -30.23 11.85
CA PRO A 51 2.17 -30.05 12.35
C PRO A 51 3.07 -29.32 11.34
N ILE A 52 2.95 -29.68 10.06
CA ILE A 52 3.69 -29.05 8.96
C ILE A 52 3.26 -27.59 8.82
N PHE A 53 1.95 -27.33 8.90
CA PHE A 53 1.38 -26.00 8.83
C PHE A 53 1.89 -25.08 9.95
N LEU A 54 1.91 -25.56 11.19
CA LEU A 54 2.44 -24.82 12.34
C LEU A 54 3.94 -24.54 12.19
N PHE A 55 4.71 -25.54 11.76
CA PHE A 55 6.15 -25.41 11.56
C PHE A 55 6.50 -24.41 10.44
N SER A 56 5.85 -24.52 9.28
CA SER A 56 6.01 -23.58 8.17
C SER A 56 5.61 -22.16 8.57
N SER A 57 4.49 -22.00 9.28
CA SER A 57 4.05 -20.69 9.77
C SER A 57 5.06 -20.06 10.72
N PHE A 58 5.66 -20.85 11.62
CA PHE A 58 6.70 -20.39 12.54
C PHE A 58 7.98 -19.96 11.81
N ILE A 59 8.46 -20.76 10.85
CA ILE A 59 9.63 -20.41 10.04
C ILE A 59 9.38 -19.13 9.23
N SER A 60 8.24 -19.04 8.56
CA SER A 60 7.89 -17.86 7.78
C SER A 60 7.76 -16.61 8.67
N TYR A 61 7.22 -16.75 9.89
CA TYR A 61 7.21 -15.66 10.87
C TYR A 61 8.63 -15.23 11.28
N ALA A 62 9.52 -16.18 11.58
CA ALA A 62 10.91 -15.88 11.94
C ALA A 62 11.67 -15.18 10.81
N GLN A 63 11.47 -15.62 9.56
CA GLN A 63 12.02 -14.96 8.37
C GLN A 63 11.45 -13.55 8.19
N GLY A 64 10.12 -13.40 8.30
CA GLY A 64 9.44 -12.10 8.23
C GLY A 64 9.94 -11.12 9.28
N MET A 65 10.17 -11.58 10.52
CA MET A 65 10.70 -10.74 11.60
C MET A 65 12.16 -10.33 11.36
N THR A 66 12.95 -11.21 10.75
CA THR A 66 14.33 -10.90 10.37
C THR A 66 14.38 -9.82 9.28
N SER A 67 13.56 -9.93 8.24
CA SER A 67 13.44 -8.91 7.20
C SER A 67 12.85 -7.60 7.75
N TYR A 68 11.95 -7.66 8.73
CA TYR A 68 11.43 -6.47 9.43
C TYR A 68 12.54 -5.71 10.18
N LYS A 69 13.38 -6.42 10.94
CA LYS A 69 14.53 -5.80 11.63
C LYS A 69 15.48 -5.14 10.63
N LYS A 70 15.82 -5.82 9.53
CA LYS A 70 16.63 -5.23 8.44
C LYS A 70 16.02 -3.95 7.89
N TYR A 71 14.71 -3.96 7.63
CA TYR A 71 13.98 -2.80 7.15
C TYR A 71 14.01 -1.64 8.16
N GLN A 72 13.81 -1.89 9.45
CA GLN A 72 13.88 -0.85 10.48
C GLN A 72 15.26 -0.19 10.55
N VAL A 73 16.33 -1.00 10.53
CA VAL A 73 17.71 -0.50 10.54
C VAL A 73 17.94 0.39 9.32
N ILE A 74 17.61 -0.07 8.12
CA ILE A 74 17.80 0.73 6.89
C ILE A 74 16.97 2.02 6.93
N LYS A 75 15.73 1.96 7.43
CA LYS A 75 14.85 3.13 7.53
C LYS A 75 15.41 4.23 8.44
N GLN A 76 16.20 3.88 9.47
CA GLN A 76 16.85 4.87 10.34
C GLN A 76 17.92 5.72 9.62
N PHE A 77 18.53 5.17 8.57
CA PHE A 77 19.56 5.85 7.79
C PHE A 77 19.00 6.59 6.56
N VAL A 78 17.72 6.43 6.26
CA VAL A 78 17.07 7.15 5.16
C VAL A 78 16.38 8.39 5.73
N PRO A 79 16.78 9.61 5.30
CA PRO A 79 16.12 10.82 5.75
C PRO A 79 14.65 10.81 5.31
N GLU A 80 13.75 11.29 6.17
CA GLU A 80 12.34 11.44 5.81
C GLU A 80 12.22 12.37 4.61
N GLU A 81 11.56 11.89 3.54
CA GLU A 81 11.33 12.69 2.33
C GLU A 81 10.55 13.95 2.69
N LYS A 82 11.08 15.11 2.31
CA LYS A 82 10.42 16.39 2.55
C LYS A 82 9.17 16.51 1.68
N PRO A 83 8.06 17.05 2.19
CA PRO A 83 6.84 17.22 1.42
C PRO A 83 7.01 18.15 0.19
N GLU A 84 8.07 18.97 0.19
CA GLU A 84 8.49 19.82 -0.94
C GLU A 84 8.98 19.00 -2.16
N GLU A 85 9.46 17.77 -1.95
CA GLU A 85 10.02 16.92 -3.01
C GLU A 85 8.96 16.04 -3.70
N PHE A 86 7.74 15.98 -3.17
CA PHE A 86 6.65 15.18 -3.74
C PHE A 86 6.24 15.66 -5.15
N GLU A 87 6.43 16.95 -5.44
CA GLU A 87 6.09 17.50 -6.76
C GLU A 87 7.06 17.08 -7.86
N ASN A 88 8.31 16.76 -7.50
CA ASN A 88 9.40 16.38 -8.40
C ASN A 88 9.39 14.89 -8.76
N GLU A 89 8.43 14.12 -8.25
CA GLU A 89 8.30 12.72 -8.61
C GLU A 89 7.82 12.49 -10.05
N ILE A 90 8.54 11.61 -10.75
CA ILE A 90 8.29 11.24 -12.15
C ILE A 90 6.98 10.44 -12.30
N SER A 91 6.60 9.66 -11.28
CA SER A 91 5.43 8.78 -11.34
C SER A 91 4.15 9.49 -10.84
N PRO A 92 3.12 9.66 -11.69
CA PRO A 92 1.88 10.30 -11.28
C PRO A 92 1.15 9.53 -10.19
N THR A 93 1.17 8.19 -10.23
CA THR A 93 0.55 7.34 -9.21
C THR A 93 1.24 7.50 -7.85
N ARG A 94 2.57 7.60 -7.83
CA ARG A 94 3.34 7.81 -6.59
C ARG A 94 3.13 9.20 -6.02
N LYS A 95 3.19 10.22 -6.86
CA LYS A 95 2.86 11.61 -6.48
C LYS A 95 1.49 11.69 -5.82
N ARG A 96 0.47 11.07 -6.42
CA ARG A 96 -0.89 11.01 -5.86
C ARG A 96 -0.92 10.30 -4.51
N SER A 97 -0.29 9.13 -4.40
CA SER A 97 -0.27 8.37 -3.15
C SER A 97 0.46 9.11 -2.02
N LYS A 98 1.59 9.77 -2.30
CA LYS A 98 2.32 10.57 -1.30
C LYS A 98 1.51 11.76 -0.81
N ILE A 99 0.85 12.49 -1.71
CA ILE A 99 -0.03 13.61 -1.34
C ILE A 99 -1.18 13.15 -0.44
N ILE A 100 -1.87 12.06 -0.80
CA ILE A 100 -2.97 11.50 0.01
C ILE A 100 -2.47 11.06 1.39
N ASN A 101 -1.35 10.32 1.44
CA ASN A 101 -0.78 9.84 2.70
C ASN A 101 -0.30 10.98 3.59
N TYR A 102 0.20 12.08 3.03
CA TYR A 102 0.60 13.26 3.79
C TYR A 102 -0.60 14.02 4.35
N VAL A 103 -1.69 14.14 3.59
CA VAL A 103 -2.88 14.90 4.01
C VAL A 103 -3.71 14.14 5.04
N TYR A 104 -3.97 12.85 4.80
CA TYR A 104 -4.90 12.07 5.59
C TYR A 104 -4.24 10.98 6.46
N GLY A 105 -2.95 10.73 6.30
CA GLY A 105 -2.24 9.70 7.04
C GLY A 105 -2.42 8.29 6.46
N ARG A 106 -1.76 7.32 7.11
CA ARG A 106 -1.59 5.94 6.61
C ARG A 106 -2.86 5.07 6.68
N HIS A 107 -3.86 5.47 7.47
CA HIS A 107 -5.05 4.66 7.75
C HIS A 107 -6.14 4.77 6.69
N VAL A 108 -6.05 5.76 5.81
CA VAL A 108 -7.07 6.04 4.79
C VAL A 108 -7.23 4.92 3.78
N SER A 109 -6.17 4.20 3.44
CA SER A 109 -6.26 3.08 2.51
C SER A 109 -7.16 1.96 3.05
N TRP A 110 -7.15 1.72 4.36
CA TRP A 110 -7.98 0.70 5.00
C TRP A 110 -9.44 1.11 5.08
N GLY A 111 -9.70 2.38 5.42
CA GLY A 111 -11.05 2.93 5.40
C GLY A 111 -11.68 2.81 4.01
N LEU A 112 -10.95 3.21 2.97
CA LEU A 112 -11.41 3.12 1.57
C LEU A 112 -11.61 1.68 1.10
N ALA A 113 -10.74 0.76 1.51
CA ALA A 113 -10.92 -0.65 1.22
C ALA A 113 -12.23 -1.16 1.84
N GLY A 114 -12.50 -0.85 3.11
CA GLY A 114 -13.76 -1.18 3.77
C GLY A 114 -14.98 -0.57 3.04
N THR A 115 -14.94 0.73 2.73
CA THR A 115 -16.02 1.40 2.00
C THR A 115 -16.26 0.80 0.62
N SER A 116 -15.20 0.39 -0.10
CA SER A 116 -15.33 -0.24 -1.41
C SER A 116 -16.04 -1.60 -1.35
N VAL A 117 -15.76 -2.39 -0.31
CA VAL A 117 -16.45 -3.67 -0.06
C VAL A 117 -17.93 -3.43 0.24
N VAL A 118 -18.22 -2.48 1.14
CA VAL A 118 -19.60 -2.15 1.52
C VAL A 118 -20.39 -1.64 0.32
N LEU A 119 -19.81 -0.74 -0.49
CA LEU A 119 -20.45 -0.25 -1.71
C LEU A 119 -20.70 -1.35 -2.73
N ALA A 120 -19.77 -2.30 -2.89
CA ALA A 120 -19.98 -3.42 -3.79
C ALA A 120 -21.18 -4.29 -3.39
N LEU A 121 -21.47 -4.44 -2.09
CA LEU A 121 -22.66 -5.14 -1.60
C LEU A 121 -23.98 -4.43 -1.94
N PHE A 122 -23.96 -3.09 -2.05
CA PHE A 122 -25.16 -2.31 -2.43
C PHE A 122 -25.34 -2.19 -3.94
N VAL A 123 -24.26 -2.24 -4.72
CA VAL A 123 -24.32 -2.11 -6.18
C VAL A 123 -24.70 -3.42 -6.87
N ILE A 124 -24.30 -4.56 -6.30
CA ILE A 124 -24.51 -5.87 -6.92
C ILE A 124 -25.77 -6.51 -6.34
N ASP A 125 -26.72 -6.83 -7.22
CA ASP A 125 -27.91 -7.60 -6.85
C ASP A 125 -27.53 -9.06 -6.49
N PRO A 126 -27.84 -9.54 -5.27
CA PRO A 126 -27.49 -10.89 -4.84
C PRO A 126 -28.28 -12.00 -5.56
N THR A 127 -29.30 -11.66 -6.35
CA THR A 127 -30.11 -12.63 -7.11
C THR A 127 -29.41 -13.13 -8.39
N GLN A 128 -28.28 -12.53 -8.76
CA GLN A 128 -27.50 -12.93 -9.93
C GLN A 128 -26.88 -14.32 -9.78
N SER A 129 -26.53 -14.95 -10.91
CA SER A 129 -25.90 -16.27 -10.91
C SER A 129 -24.58 -16.28 -10.11
N ARG A 130 -24.29 -17.39 -9.41
CA ARG A 130 -23.10 -17.52 -8.55
C ARG A 130 -21.79 -17.24 -9.29
N TRP A 131 -21.71 -17.66 -10.56
CA TRP A 131 -20.55 -17.41 -11.42
C TRP A 131 -20.38 -15.92 -11.75
N MET A 132 -21.48 -15.23 -12.06
CA MET A 132 -21.46 -13.81 -12.32
C MET A 132 -21.07 -13.03 -11.06
N LEU A 133 -21.61 -13.40 -9.90
CA LEU A 133 -21.22 -12.79 -8.61
C LEU A 133 -19.72 -12.98 -8.31
N MET A 134 -19.16 -14.17 -8.56
CA MET A 134 -17.75 -14.47 -8.30
C MET A 134 -16.79 -13.57 -9.09
N LEU A 135 -17.15 -13.14 -10.30
CA LEU A 135 -16.36 -12.20 -11.11
C LEU A 135 -16.71 -10.74 -10.83
N LEU A 136 -18.00 -10.43 -10.67
CA LEU A 136 -18.49 -9.06 -10.57
C LEU A 136 -18.08 -8.42 -9.24
N TYR A 137 -18.15 -9.16 -8.13
CA TYR A 137 -17.75 -8.66 -6.81
C TYR A 137 -16.32 -8.13 -6.76
N PRO A 138 -15.27 -8.93 -7.08
CA PRO A 138 -13.91 -8.43 -7.04
C PRO A 138 -13.70 -7.29 -8.04
N PHE A 139 -14.33 -7.33 -9.22
CA PHE A 139 -14.21 -6.28 -10.22
C PHE A 139 -14.79 -4.94 -9.75
N VAL A 140 -16.01 -4.95 -9.17
CA VAL A 140 -16.67 -3.74 -8.66
C VAL A 140 -15.94 -3.23 -7.42
N MET A 141 -15.50 -4.10 -6.51
CA MET A 141 -14.67 -3.70 -5.35
C MET A 141 -13.39 -3.00 -5.79
N LEU A 142 -12.66 -3.55 -6.77
CA LEU A 142 -11.45 -2.92 -7.30
C LEU A 142 -11.76 -1.57 -7.94
N SER A 143 -12.74 -1.56 -8.86
CA SER A 143 -13.13 -0.37 -9.60
C SER A 143 -13.57 0.78 -8.68
N THR A 144 -14.40 0.48 -7.68
CA THR A 144 -14.85 1.46 -6.68
C THR A 144 -13.71 1.93 -5.79
N TYR A 145 -12.82 1.04 -5.33
CA TYR A 145 -11.63 1.43 -4.58
C TYR A 145 -10.75 2.41 -5.39
N PHE A 146 -10.47 2.11 -6.65
CA PHE A 146 -9.69 2.99 -7.52
C PHE A 146 -10.37 4.34 -7.74
N ALA A 147 -11.70 4.35 -7.96
CA ALA A 147 -12.47 5.57 -8.14
C ALA A 147 -12.47 6.45 -6.87
N LEU A 148 -12.66 5.85 -5.69
CA LEU A 148 -12.63 6.59 -4.43
C LEU A 148 -11.22 7.11 -4.10
N TYR A 149 -10.19 6.27 -4.26
CA TYR A 149 -8.81 6.62 -3.92
C TYR A 149 -8.22 7.66 -4.87
N PHE A 150 -8.30 7.43 -6.19
CA PHE A 150 -7.70 8.32 -7.18
C PHE A 150 -8.61 9.46 -7.64
N GLY A 151 -9.93 9.28 -7.59
CA GLY A 151 -10.89 10.33 -7.90
C GLY A 151 -11.08 11.23 -6.69
N ILE A 152 -11.86 10.77 -5.72
CA ILE A 152 -12.35 11.62 -4.61
C ILE A 152 -11.20 12.05 -3.69
N MET A 153 -10.45 11.09 -3.17
CA MET A 153 -9.46 11.38 -2.12
C MET A 153 -8.29 12.21 -2.63
N TYR A 154 -7.79 11.93 -3.83
CA TYR A 154 -6.76 12.76 -4.45
C TYR A 154 -7.26 14.19 -4.72
N TRP A 155 -8.48 14.32 -5.25
CA TRP A 155 -9.03 15.63 -5.63
C TRP A 155 -9.22 16.55 -4.42
N ILE A 156 -9.60 15.98 -3.27
CA ILE A 156 -9.70 16.74 -2.01
C ILE A 156 -8.32 16.93 -1.36
N ALA A 157 -7.41 15.96 -1.46
CA ALA A 157 -6.06 16.07 -0.88
C ALA A 157 -5.22 17.17 -1.56
N LEU A 158 -5.35 17.33 -2.88
CA LEU A 158 -4.54 18.27 -3.65
C LEU A 158 -4.68 19.75 -3.20
N PRO A 159 -5.88 20.33 -3.05
CA PRO A 159 -6.03 21.70 -2.55
C PRO A 159 -5.55 21.84 -1.09
N ILE A 160 -5.81 20.85 -0.24
CA ILE A 160 -5.37 20.86 1.16
C ILE A 160 -3.84 20.85 1.23
N TYR A 161 -3.19 19.99 0.43
CA TYR A 161 -1.73 19.93 0.32
C TYR A 161 -1.15 21.28 -0.13
N ARG A 162 -1.68 21.87 -1.21
CA ARG A 162 -1.23 23.17 -1.71
C ARG A 162 -1.37 24.29 -0.66
N SER A 163 -2.46 24.27 0.10
CA SER A 163 -2.69 25.24 1.19
C SER A 163 -1.67 25.09 2.32
N LYS A 164 -1.41 23.85 2.79
CA LYS A 164 -0.40 23.56 3.82
C LYS A 164 1.01 23.99 3.37
N MET A 165 1.39 23.67 2.14
CA MET A 165 2.70 24.04 1.57
C MET A 165 2.89 25.56 1.44
N LYS A 166 1.82 26.29 1.08
CA LYS A 166 1.84 27.76 1.02
C LYS A 166 2.04 28.39 2.41
N ASN A 167 1.39 27.85 3.42
CA ASN A 167 1.51 28.33 4.80
C ASN A 167 2.89 28.03 5.41
N GLU A 168 3.48 26.86 5.14
CA GLU A 168 4.84 26.51 5.60
C GLU A 168 5.92 27.39 4.94
N LYS A 169 5.79 27.70 3.65
CA LYS A 169 6.69 28.64 2.95
C LYS A 169 6.53 30.08 3.44
N GLY A 170 5.30 30.51 3.72
CA GLY A 170 5.00 31.82 4.32
C GLY A 170 5.56 31.97 5.74
N GLY A 171 5.51 30.91 6.56
CA GLY A 171 6.05 30.90 7.93
C GLY A 171 7.58 30.93 7.99
N LYS A 172 8.27 30.27 7.05
CA LYS A 172 9.75 30.34 6.96
C LYS A 172 10.24 31.74 6.55
N ASN A 173 9.54 32.45 5.67
CA ASN A 173 9.88 33.83 5.32
C ASN A 173 9.60 34.85 6.43
N GLY A 174 8.70 34.55 7.37
CA GLY A 174 8.42 35.41 8.54
C GLY A 174 9.45 35.29 9.68
N LYS A 175 10.13 34.14 9.81
CA LYS A 175 11.15 33.91 10.85
C LYS A 175 12.57 34.34 10.46
N SER A 176 12.83 34.65 9.20
CA SER A 176 14.13 35.16 8.73
C SER A 176 14.30 36.68 8.90
N LYS A 177 13.35 37.37 9.57
CA LYS A 177 13.35 38.84 9.76
C LYS A 177 13.39 39.29 11.23
N ARG A 178 13.81 38.43 12.16
CA ARG A 178 14.11 38.84 13.54
C ARG A 178 15.51 38.43 13.92
#